data_AF-A0A538P8S5-F1
#
_entry.id   AF-A0A538P8S5-F1
#
_cell.length_a   1.000
_cell.length_b   1.000
_cell.length_c   1.000
_cell.angle_alpha   90.00
_cell.angle_beta   90.00
_cell.angle_gamma   90.00
#
_symmetry.space_group_name_H-M   'P 1'
#
loop_
_entity.id
_entity.type
_entity.pdbx_description
1 polymer ?
#
loop_
_entity_poly.entity_id
_entity_poly.type
_entity_poly.pdbx_seq_one_letter_code
_entity_poly.pdbx_strand_id
1 'polypeptide(L)'
;MNSAELVQAGRLEEGLSALQTEIRSKPEDTRLRIFLFQLNCVLGRLDKALTQLQVIASLNAETMLLAQIFRPVIACELLRREVFAGKRTPIIFGEPMEWLGLLMRADELAASGEFAAAAESRDKAFEAAPASPGELDGEPFEWIADADSRLGPVLEAIIEGKYYWVPFCRIRKIETEKPSDMRDLVWLPARFTWTNGGAVCGHIPTR
;
A
#
# COMPACT_ATOMS: atom_id res chain seq x y z
N MET A 1 28.69 9.10 10.59
CA MET A 1 27.66 8.05 10.41
C MET A 1 27.46 7.88 8.92
N ASN A 2 27.37 6.64 8.45
CA ASN A 2 27.00 6.36 7.07
C ASN A 2 25.49 6.54 6.85
N SER A 3 25.04 6.48 5.60
CA SER A 3 23.63 6.64 5.26
C SER A 3 22.71 5.66 6.02
N ALA A 4 23.11 4.40 6.16
CA ALA A 4 22.31 3.37 6.82
C ALA A 4 22.13 3.63 8.32
N GLU A 5 23.19 4.02 9.01
CA GLU A 5 23.16 4.38 10.44
C GLU A 5 22.24 5.58 10.71
N LEU A 6 22.26 6.59 9.83
CA LEU A 6 21.38 7.76 9.94
C LEU A 6 19.91 7.37 9.75
N VAL A 7 19.61 6.53 8.76
CA VAL A 7 18.25 6.06 8.52
C VAL A 7 17.74 5.18 9.66
N GLN A 8 18.57 4.28 10.19
CA GLN A 8 18.22 3.45 11.35
C GLN A 8 17.94 4.29 12.61
N ALA A 9 18.62 5.43 12.76
CA ALA A 9 18.36 6.41 13.82
C ALA A 9 17.14 7.31 13.55
N GLY A 10 16.36 7.06 12.48
CA GLY A 10 15.19 7.87 12.11
C GLY A 10 15.52 9.20 11.41
N ARG A 11 16.79 9.49 11.13
CA ARG A 11 17.24 10.74 10.49
C ARG A 11 17.20 10.61 8.97
N LEU A 12 16.00 10.43 8.41
CA LEU A 12 15.79 10.02 7.02
C LEU A 12 16.35 11.01 5.98
N GLU A 13 16.17 12.32 6.18
CA GLU A 13 16.65 13.34 5.24
C GLU A 13 18.18 13.45 5.24
N GLU A 14 18.80 13.33 6.41
CA GLU A 14 20.26 13.33 6.54
C GLU A 14 20.84 12.05 5.94
N GLY A 15 20.20 10.90 6.21
CA GLY A 15 20.53 9.63 5.59
C GLY A 15 20.44 9.67 4.07
N LEU A 16 19.42 10.35 3.52
CA LEU A 16 19.30 10.55 2.08
C LEU A 16 20.44 11.41 1.51
N SER A 17 20.81 12.51 2.18
CA SER A 17 21.92 13.37 1.76
C SER A 17 23.26 12.61 1.77
N ALA A 18 23.50 11.84 2.82
CA ALA A 18 24.66 10.96 2.93
C ALA A 18 24.67 9.89 1.82
N LEU A 19 23.54 9.23 1.57
CA LEU A 19 23.40 8.21 0.53
C LEU A 19 23.68 8.75 -0.87
N GLN A 20 23.19 9.96 -1.17
CA GLN A 20 23.49 10.61 -2.45
C GLN A 20 24.99 10.90 -2.62
N THR A 21 25.68 11.23 -1.53
CA THR A 21 27.13 11.45 -1.54
C THR A 21 27.87 10.13 -1.75
N GLU A 22 27.46 9.06 -1.07
CA GLU A 22 28.02 7.71 -1.24
C GLU A 22 27.87 7.21 -2.69
N ILE A 23 26.72 7.43 -3.32
CA ILE A 23 26.47 7.06 -4.73
C ILE A 23 27.36 7.86 -5.69
N ARG A 24 27.61 9.15 -5.42
CA ARG A 24 28.54 9.94 -6.26
C ARG A 24 29.96 9.38 -6.20
N SER A 25 30.37 8.84 -5.05
CA SER A 25 31.67 8.20 -4.89
C SER A 25 31.73 6.77 -5.45
N LYS A 26 30.59 6.07 -5.55
CA LYS A 26 30.48 4.67 -6.02
C LYS A 26 29.26 4.48 -6.94
N PRO A 27 29.24 5.09 -8.14
CA PRO A 27 28.05 5.11 -8.98
C PRO A 27 27.63 3.73 -9.51
N GLU A 28 28.53 2.76 -9.57
CA GLU A 28 28.27 1.39 -9.99
C GLU A 28 27.70 0.49 -8.88
N ASP A 29 27.70 0.95 -7.63
CA ASP A 29 27.18 0.14 -6.51
C ASP A 29 25.65 0.05 -6.56
N THR A 30 25.19 -1.11 -7.03
CA THR A 30 23.77 -1.40 -7.19
C THR A 30 23.02 -1.39 -5.85
N ARG A 31 23.68 -1.76 -4.75
CA ARG A 31 23.04 -1.79 -3.42
C ARG A 31 22.67 -0.39 -2.94
N LEU A 32 23.56 0.59 -3.17
CA LEU A 32 23.27 1.99 -2.84
C LEU A 32 22.10 2.54 -3.65
N ARG A 33 21.97 2.13 -4.93
CA ARG A 33 20.86 2.56 -5.79
C ARG A 33 19.52 1.93 -5.39
N ILE A 34 19.51 0.65 -5.02
CA ILE A 34 18.34 -0.01 -4.43
C ILE A 34 17.94 0.69 -3.14
N PHE A 35 18.91 0.97 -2.27
CA PHE A 35 18.66 1.70 -1.02
C PHE A 35 18.07 3.09 -1.30
N LEU A 36 18.58 3.81 -2.31
CA LEU A 36 18.04 5.13 -2.68
C LEU A 36 16.59 5.03 -3.18
N PHE A 37 16.26 4.02 -3.98
CA PHE A 37 14.88 3.75 -4.38
C PHE A 37 14.00 3.54 -3.13
N GLN A 38 14.37 2.60 -2.25
CA GLN A 38 13.57 2.27 -1.06
C GLN A 38 13.40 3.48 -0.13
N LEU A 39 14.45 4.26 0.11
CA LEU A 39 14.40 5.45 0.96
C LEU A 39 13.50 6.54 0.37
N ASN A 40 13.49 6.72 -0.95
CA ASN A 40 12.54 7.64 -1.59
C ASN A 40 11.08 7.17 -1.43
N CYS A 41 10.81 5.86 -1.45
CA CYS A 41 9.47 5.32 -1.15
C CYS A 41 9.07 5.62 0.29
N VAL A 42 9.96 5.40 1.26
CA VAL A 42 9.69 5.71 2.67
C VAL A 42 9.42 7.19 2.88
N LEU A 43 10.20 8.07 2.24
CA LEU A 43 10.01 9.54 2.27
C LEU A 43 8.80 10.03 1.46
N GLY A 44 8.06 9.14 0.79
CA GLY A 44 6.90 9.50 -0.03
C GLY A 44 7.25 10.23 -1.35
N ARG A 45 8.53 10.24 -1.75
CA ARG A 45 9.07 10.88 -2.96
C ARG A 45 8.95 9.96 -4.16
N LEU A 46 7.72 9.63 -4.52
CA LEU A 46 7.39 8.58 -5.50
C LEU A 46 7.94 8.84 -6.90
N ASP A 47 7.93 10.09 -7.38
CA ASP A 47 8.52 10.44 -8.69
C ASP A 47 10.02 10.13 -8.73
N LYS A 48 10.74 10.46 -7.65
CA LYS A 48 12.17 10.16 -7.51
C LYS A 48 12.41 8.66 -7.42
N ALA A 49 11.55 7.93 -6.71
CA ALA A 49 11.62 6.46 -6.64
C ALA A 49 11.43 5.83 -8.02
N LEU A 50 10.46 6.29 -8.82
CA LEU A 50 10.26 5.84 -10.20
C LEU A 50 11.48 6.10 -11.09
N THR A 51 12.09 7.29 -11.00
CA THR A 51 13.34 7.58 -11.72
C THR A 51 14.45 6.61 -11.33
N GLN A 52 14.61 6.30 -10.03
CA GLN A 52 15.60 5.31 -9.60
C GLN A 52 15.30 3.89 -10.12
N LEU A 53 14.03 3.47 -10.14
CA LEU A 53 13.64 2.20 -10.75
C LEU A 53 13.95 2.13 -12.26
N GLN A 54 13.93 3.26 -12.97
CA GLN A 54 14.38 3.30 -14.37
C GLN A 54 15.88 3.08 -14.49
N VAL A 55 16.67 3.71 -13.61
CA VAL A 55 18.12 3.58 -13.60
C VAL A 55 18.56 2.17 -13.22
N ILE A 56 17.97 1.57 -12.17
CA ILE A 56 18.41 0.24 -11.73
C ILE A 56 17.92 -0.89 -12.64
N ALA A 57 16.85 -0.70 -13.42
CA ALA A 57 16.31 -1.74 -14.30
C ALA A 57 17.29 -2.22 -15.39
N SER A 58 18.30 -1.42 -15.73
CA SER A 58 19.32 -1.78 -16.73
C SER A 58 20.60 -2.37 -16.14
N LEU A 59 20.71 -2.49 -14.81
CA LEU A 59 21.94 -2.93 -14.16
C LEU A 59 22.13 -4.45 -14.23
N ASN A 60 21.11 -5.24 -13.90
CA ASN A 60 21.12 -6.69 -14.01
C ASN A 60 19.70 -7.27 -14.04
N ALA A 61 19.58 -8.60 -14.16
CA ALA A 61 18.29 -9.29 -14.27
C ALA A 61 17.44 -9.18 -12.98
N GLU A 62 18.07 -9.20 -11.82
CA GLU A 62 17.39 -9.09 -10.52
C GLU A 62 16.78 -7.70 -10.33
N THR A 63 17.53 -6.64 -10.65
CA THR A 63 17.03 -5.26 -10.57
C THR A 63 16.02 -4.94 -11.66
N MET A 64 16.09 -5.60 -12.82
CA MET A 64 15.05 -5.54 -13.84
C MET A 64 13.73 -6.09 -13.30
N LEU A 65 13.74 -7.26 -12.69
CA LEU A 65 12.54 -7.87 -12.10
C LEU A 65 11.98 -6.99 -10.96
N LEU A 66 12.83 -6.49 -10.07
CA LEU A 66 12.44 -5.56 -9.02
C LEU A 66 11.76 -4.30 -9.60
N ALA A 67 12.30 -3.73 -10.67
CA ALA A 67 11.68 -2.58 -11.32
C ALA A 67 10.33 -2.92 -11.99
N GLN A 68 10.20 -4.11 -12.59
CA GLN A 68 8.92 -4.57 -13.16
C GLN A 68 7.84 -4.73 -12.09
N ILE A 69 8.20 -5.20 -10.90
CA ILE A 69 7.27 -5.37 -9.77
C ILE A 69 6.89 -4.00 -9.18
N PHE A 70 7.86 -3.13 -8.88
CA PHE A 70 7.58 -1.93 -8.08
C PHE A 70 7.14 -0.69 -8.86
N ARG A 71 7.35 -0.63 -10.18
CA ARG A 71 6.76 0.44 -11.01
C ARG A 71 5.23 0.50 -10.90
N PRO A 72 4.48 -0.60 -11.12
CA PRO A 72 3.04 -0.56 -10.98
C PRO A 72 2.59 -0.39 -9.53
N VAL A 73 3.36 -0.88 -8.54
CA VAL A 73 3.10 -0.61 -7.11
C VAL A 73 3.13 0.89 -6.80
N ILE A 74 4.16 1.62 -7.27
CA ILE A 74 4.22 3.08 -7.10
C ILE A 74 3.08 3.78 -7.87
N ALA A 75 2.72 3.31 -9.06
CA ALA A 75 1.58 3.87 -9.78
C ALA A 75 0.26 3.69 -9.00
N CYS A 76 0.08 2.55 -8.33
CA CYS A 76 -1.04 2.30 -7.44
C CYS A 76 -1.03 3.22 -6.21
N GLU A 77 0.13 3.53 -5.65
CA GLU A 77 0.28 4.50 -4.55
C GLU A 77 -0.19 5.91 -4.97
N LEU A 78 0.18 6.34 -6.18
CA LEU A 78 -0.30 7.61 -6.74
C LEU A 78 -1.82 7.60 -6.96
N LEU A 79 -2.37 6.49 -7.44
CA LEU A 79 -3.82 6.30 -7.56
C LEU A 79 -4.51 6.34 -6.19
N ARG A 80 -3.94 5.68 -5.17
CA ARG A 80 -4.48 5.70 -3.80
C ARG A 80 -4.65 7.13 -3.29
N ARG A 81 -3.66 8.00 -3.49
CA ARG A 81 -3.74 9.42 -3.10
C ARG A 81 -4.91 10.13 -3.77
N GLU A 82 -5.16 9.84 -5.04
CA GLU A 82 -6.28 10.43 -5.80
C GLU A 82 -7.64 9.85 -5.38
N VAL A 83 -7.69 8.58 -4.98
CA VAL A 83 -8.90 7.93 -4.43
C VAL A 83 -9.33 8.63 -3.13
N PHE A 84 -8.42 8.75 -2.17
CA PHE A 84 -8.74 9.42 -0.90
C PHE A 84 -8.89 10.94 -1.03
N ALA A 85 -8.45 11.54 -2.14
CA ALA A 85 -8.76 12.92 -2.49
C ALA A 85 -10.12 13.08 -3.21
N GLY A 86 -10.89 12.00 -3.38
CA GLY A 86 -12.20 12.01 -4.04
C GLY A 86 -12.16 12.24 -5.55
N LYS A 87 -11.00 12.08 -6.21
CA LYS A 87 -10.81 12.35 -7.65
C LYS A 87 -10.90 11.10 -8.53
N ARG A 88 -10.79 9.93 -7.91
CA ARG A 88 -10.82 8.60 -8.54
C ARG A 88 -11.56 7.63 -7.64
N THR A 89 -12.09 6.58 -8.24
CA THR A 89 -12.69 5.45 -7.50
C THR A 89 -11.74 4.25 -7.53
N PRO A 90 -11.65 3.48 -6.43
CA PRO A 90 -10.86 2.26 -6.38
C PRO A 90 -11.55 1.15 -7.18
N ILE A 91 -10.78 0.13 -7.58
CA ILE A 91 -11.37 -1.09 -8.12
C ILE A 91 -11.85 -1.94 -6.93
N ILE A 92 -13.12 -2.35 -6.95
CA ILE A 92 -13.63 -3.28 -5.94
C ILE A 92 -13.25 -4.70 -6.35
N PHE A 93 -12.67 -5.47 -5.42
CA PHE A 93 -12.35 -6.87 -5.68
C PHE A 93 -13.59 -7.75 -5.57
N GLY A 94 -14.08 -8.27 -6.70
CA GLY A 94 -15.28 -9.11 -6.80
C GLY A 94 -16.53 -8.32 -7.18
N GLU A 95 -17.71 -8.92 -7.02
CA GLU A 95 -18.99 -8.30 -7.42
C GLU A 95 -19.29 -6.99 -6.68
N PRO A 96 -20.05 -6.06 -7.25
CA PRO A 96 -20.51 -4.87 -6.54
C PRO A 96 -21.31 -5.24 -5.28
N MET A 97 -21.07 -4.55 -4.17
CA MET A 97 -21.91 -4.61 -2.98
C MET A 97 -22.38 -3.19 -2.65
N GLU A 98 -23.68 -3.04 -2.37
CA GLU A 98 -24.31 -1.72 -2.21
C GLU A 98 -23.61 -0.85 -1.14
N TRP A 99 -23.26 -1.46 -0.01
CA TRP A 99 -22.58 -0.78 1.10
C TRP A 99 -21.22 -0.18 0.72
N LEU A 100 -20.49 -0.78 -0.24
CA LEU A 100 -19.24 -0.21 -0.75
C LEU A 100 -19.49 1.05 -1.57
N GLY A 101 -20.62 1.10 -2.29
CA GLY A 101 -21.05 2.31 -3.00
C GLY A 101 -21.31 3.46 -2.03
N LEU A 102 -21.98 3.18 -0.90
CA LEU A 102 -22.22 4.15 0.16
C LEU A 102 -20.93 4.62 0.84
N LEU A 103 -19.96 3.72 1.04
CA LEU A 103 -18.65 4.05 1.60
C LEU A 103 -17.85 4.95 0.66
N MET A 104 -17.75 4.59 -0.62
CA MET A 104 -17.07 5.44 -1.63
C MET A 104 -17.75 6.81 -1.74
N ARG A 105 -19.09 6.85 -1.69
CA ARG A 105 -19.85 8.11 -1.68
C ARG A 105 -19.55 8.96 -0.44
N ALA A 106 -19.37 8.35 0.72
CA ALA A 106 -18.98 9.05 1.94
C ALA A 106 -17.63 9.77 1.77
N ASP A 107 -16.66 9.11 1.13
CA ASP A 107 -15.34 9.69 0.90
C ASP A 107 -15.36 10.80 -0.17
N GLU A 108 -16.17 10.68 -1.22
CA GLU A 108 -16.41 11.76 -2.18
C GLU A 108 -17.02 13.02 -1.53
N LEU A 109 -18.03 12.81 -0.67
CA LEU A 109 -18.69 13.89 0.08
C LEU A 109 -17.70 14.57 1.03
N ALA A 110 -16.89 13.78 1.75
CA ALA A 110 -15.86 14.30 2.64
C ALA A 110 -14.82 15.13 1.88
N ALA A 111 -14.39 14.66 0.70
CA ALA A 111 -13.47 15.40 -0.17
C ALA A 111 -14.07 16.72 -0.70
N SER A 112 -15.39 16.81 -0.81
CA SER A 112 -16.12 18.01 -1.21
C SER A 112 -16.47 18.94 -0.04
N GLY A 113 -16.09 18.59 1.20
CA GLY A 113 -16.39 19.35 2.41
C GLY A 113 -17.79 19.13 3.00
N GLU A 114 -18.55 18.18 2.46
CA GLU A 114 -19.91 17.82 2.91
C GLU A 114 -19.86 16.80 4.07
N PHE A 115 -19.18 17.15 5.17
CA PHE A 115 -18.84 16.21 6.24
C PHE A 115 -20.04 15.54 6.93
N ALA A 116 -21.16 16.26 7.10
CA ALA A 116 -22.36 15.70 7.73
C ALA A 116 -23.00 14.61 6.86
N ALA A 117 -23.14 14.87 5.55
CA ALA A 117 -23.64 13.90 4.59
C ALA A 117 -22.67 12.72 4.42
N ALA A 118 -21.36 12.98 4.48
CA ALA A 118 -20.34 11.94 4.48
C ALA A 118 -20.48 10.99 5.67
N ALA A 119 -20.67 11.52 6.87
CA ALA A 119 -20.89 10.73 8.08
C ALA A 119 -22.16 9.86 7.96
N GLU A 120 -23.28 10.45 7.52
CA GLU A 120 -24.53 9.69 7.34
C GLU A 120 -24.38 8.56 6.30
N SER A 121 -23.70 8.82 5.19
CA SER A 121 -23.44 7.80 4.16
C SER A 121 -22.56 6.67 4.69
N ARG A 122 -21.56 7.01 5.50
CA ARG A 122 -20.62 6.06 6.11
C ARG A 122 -21.31 5.18 7.15
N ASP A 123 -22.16 5.75 7.99
CA ASP A 123 -22.94 5.00 8.98
C ASP A 123 -23.85 3.98 8.28
N LYS A 124 -24.56 4.40 7.23
CA LYS A 124 -25.37 3.47 6.41
C LYS A 124 -24.53 2.37 5.75
N ALA A 125 -23.33 2.71 5.29
CA ALA A 125 -22.41 1.72 4.71
C ALA A 125 -22.01 0.66 5.75
N PHE A 126 -21.64 1.08 6.96
CA PHE A 126 -21.19 0.17 8.00
C PHE A 126 -22.33 -0.66 8.61
N GLU A 127 -23.52 -0.10 8.78
CA GLU A 127 -24.72 -0.86 9.17
C GLU A 127 -25.09 -1.94 8.15
N ALA A 128 -24.87 -1.69 6.86
CA ALA A 128 -25.14 -2.64 5.78
C ALA A 128 -23.98 -3.62 5.50
N ALA A 129 -22.79 -3.39 6.07
CA ALA A 129 -21.63 -4.22 5.82
C ALA A 129 -21.75 -5.56 6.59
N PRO A 130 -21.47 -6.70 5.95
CA PRO A 130 -21.53 -7.99 6.62
C PRO A 130 -20.39 -8.12 7.65
N ALA A 131 -20.73 -8.61 8.85
CA ALA A 131 -19.74 -9.01 9.83
C ALA A 131 -18.82 -10.10 9.23
N SER A 132 -17.51 -9.95 9.47
CA SER A 132 -16.48 -10.87 8.99
C SER A 132 -15.75 -11.44 10.20
N PRO A 133 -16.26 -12.54 10.80
CA PRO A 133 -15.57 -13.19 11.91
C PRO A 133 -14.35 -13.98 11.43
N GLY A 134 -13.41 -14.24 12.33
CA GLY A 134 -12.18 -14.95 12.01
C GLY A 134 -11.28 -15.13 13.22
N GLU A 135 -10.00 -15.36 12.96
CA GLU A 135 -8.95 -15.44 13.97
C GLU A 135 -7.70 -14.67 13.50
N LEU A 136 -7.01 -14.04 14.45
CA LEU A 136 -5.72 -13.39 14.24
C LEU A 136 -4.69 -14.10 15.12
N ASP A 137 -3.73 -14.78 14.51
CA ASP A 137 -2.70 -15.56 15.21
C ASP A 137 -3.27 -16.51 16.28
N GLY A 138 -4.46 -17.08 16.03
CA GLY A 138 -5.17 -18.00 16.90
C GLY A 138 -6.17 -17.33 17.86
N GLU A 139 -6.21 -16.01 17.94
CA GLU A 139 -7.17 -15.27 18.75
C GLU A 139 -8.44 -14.94 17.95
N PRO A 140 -9.63 -15.40 18.37
CA PRO A 140 -10.86 -15.22 17.61
C PRO A 140 -11.38 -13.78 17.68
N PHE A 141 -12.06 -13.34 16.62
CA PHE A 141 -12.80 -12.09 16.56
C PHE A 141 -14.14 -12.25 15.84
N GLU A 142 -15.13 -11.43 16.22
CA GLU A 142 -16.47 -11.43 15.62
C GLU A 142 -16.56 -10.53 14.37
N TRP A 143 -15.71 -9.51 14.31
CA TRP A 143 -15.62 -8.57 13.21
C TRP A 143 -14.20 -8.01 13.08
N ILE A 144 -13.86 -7.50 11.91
CA ILE A 144 -12.60 -6.82 11.63
C ILE A 144 -12.86 -5.58 10.78
N ALA A 145 -12.15 -4.50 11.11
CA ALA A 145 -12.16 -3.25 10.37
C ALA A 145 -10.79 -2.57 10.49
N ASP A 146 -10.45 -1.77 9.48
CA ASP A 146 -9.37 -0.80 9.57
C ASP A 146 -9.76 0.32 10.56
N ALA A 147 -8.77 0.85 11.27
CA ALA A 147 -8.96 1.99 12.17
C ALA A 147 -9.25 3.28 11.40
N ASP A 148 -8.86 3.37 10.13
CA ASP A 148 -9.30 4.42 9.23
C ASP A 148 -10.77 4.23 8.84
N SER A 149 -11.61 5.11 9.38
CA SER A 149 -13.05 5.14 9.08
C SER A 149 -13.39 5.35 7.60
N ARG A 150 -12.43 5.75 6.75
CA ARG A 150 -12.60 5.79 5.28
C ARG A 150 -12.70 4.39 4.66
N LEU A 151 -12.14 3.40 5.33
CA LEU A 151 -12.16 2.00 4.89
C LEU A 151 -13.14 1.14 5.69
N GLY A 152 -13.05 1.17 7.02
CA GLY A 152 -13.80 0.23 7.86
C GLY A 152 -13.51 -1.23 7.48
N PRO A 153 -14.51 -2.08 7.17
CA PRO A 153 -14.30 -3.50 6.87
C PRO A 153 -13.76 -3.76 5.45
N VAL A 154 -12.80 -2.95 5.00
CA VAL A 154 -12.13 -3.02 3.70
C VAL A 154 -10.62 -3.03 3.91
N LEU A 155 -9.94 -3.95 3.23
CA LEU A 155 -8.49 -4.00 3.11
C LEU A 155 -8.05 -3.39 1.77
N GLU A 156 -7.03 -2.56 1.80
CA GLU A 156 -6.34 -2.15 0.58
C GLU A 156 -5.35 -3.23 0.10
N ALA A 157 -5.34 -3.51 -1.21
CA ALA A 157 -4.38 -4.44 -1.79
C ALA A 157 -3.92 -3.99 -3.18
N ILE A 158 -2.64 -4.26 -3.48
CA ILE A 158 -2.06 -4.12 -4.81
C ILE A 158 -1.80 -5.52 -5.36
N ILE A 159 -2.59 -5.92 -6.34
CA ILE A 159 -2.56 -7.27 -6.94
C ILE A 159 -2.39 -7.10 -8.44
N GLU A 160 -1.40 -7.80 -9.02
CA GLU A 160 -1.10 -7.75 -10.46
C GLU A 160 -0.99 -6.32 -11.01
N GLY A 161 -0.41 -5.42 -10.22
CA GLY A 161 -0.20 -4.02 -10.58
C GLY A 161 -1.45 -3.15 -10.60
N LYS A 162 -2.54 -3.59 -9.96
CA LYS A 162 -3.78 -2.83 -9.80
C LYS A 162 -4.09 -2.61 -8.32
N TYR A 163 -4.63 -1.44 -8.01
CA TYR A 163 -5.07 -1.06 -6.68
C TYR A 163 -6.52 -1.49 -6.45
N TYR A 164 -6.75 -2.24 -5.37
CA TYR A 164 -8.04 -2.79 -5.00
C TYR A 164 -8.45 -2.37 -3.60
N TRP A 165 -9.75 -2.14 -3.45
CA TRP A 165 -10.45 -2.26 -2.18
C TRP A 165 -11.04 -3.67 -2.09
N VAL A 166 -10.59 -4.41 -1.08
CA VAL A 166 -10.95 -5.80 -0.84
C VAL A 166 -11.78 -5.89 0.44
N PRO A 167 -13.09 -6.15 0.33
CA PRO A 167 -13.94 -6.39 1.50
C PRO A 167 -13.45 -7.57 2.32
N PHE A 168 -13.35 -7.44 3.65
CA PHE A 168 -12.87 -8.55 4.50
C PHE A 168 -13.72 -9.82 4.37
N CYS A 169 -15.02 -9.69 4.09
CA CYS A 169 -15.92 -10.83 3.86
C CYS A 169 -15.56 -11.69 2.63
N ARG A 170 -14.63 -11.22 1.78
CA ARG A 170 -14.12 -11.96 0.61
C ARG A 170 -12.78 -12.64 0.88
N ILE A 171 -12.20 -12.41 2.05
CA ILE A 171 -10.89 -12.90 2.42
C ILE A 171 -11.06 -14.13 3.31
N ARG A 172 -10.46 -15.25 2.90
CA ARG A 172 -10.38 -16.46 3.72
C ARG A 172 -9.12 -16.46 4.59
N LYS A 173 -8.01 -15.98 4.05
CA LYS A 173 -6.72 -15.94 4.74
C LYS A 173 -5.84 -14.82 4.20
N ILE A 174 -5.13 -14.15 5.09
CA ILE A 174 -4.02 -13.25 4.77
C ILE A 174 -2.78 -13.84 5.45
N GLU A 175 -1.71 -14.02 4.70
CA GLU A 175 -0.43 -14.49 5.23
C GLU A 175 0.62 -13.43 4.90
N THR A 176 1.36 -12.98 5.92
CA THR A 176 2.44 -12.01 5.78
C THR A 176 3.66 -12.48 6.55
N GLU A 177 4.83 -12.00 6.15
CA GLU A 177 6.07 -12.17 6.90
C GLU A 177 6.46 -10.84 7.56
N LYS A 178 7.37 -10.89 8.53
CA LYS A 178 7.90 -9.66 9.14
C LYS A 178 8.61 -8.83 8.05
N PRO A 179 8.46 -7.49 8.04
CA PRO A 179 9.20 -6.61 7.14
C PRO A 179 10.70 -6.94 7.17
N SER A 180 11.26 -7.18 5.99
CA SER A 180 12.67 -7.57 5.82
C SER A 180 13.46 -6.50 5.06
N ASP A 181 12.78 -5.81 4.16
CA ASP A 181 13.30 -4.68 3.38
C ASP A 181 12.60 -3.38 3.78
N MET A 182 13.28 -2.26 3.54
CA MET A 182 12.73 -0.93 3.86
C MET A 182 11.45 -0.60 3.08
N ARG A 183 11.28 -1.17 1.88
CA ARG A 183 10.04 -1.02 1.09
C ARG A 183 8.85 -1.76 1.69
N ASP A 184 9.07 -2.79 2.50
CA ASP A 184 8.02 -3.56 3.15
C ASP A 184 7.31 -2.73 4.23
N LEU A 185 7.98 -1.69 4.74
CA LEU A 185 7.40 -0.66 5.62
C LEU A 185 6.45 0.28 4.87
N VAL A 186 6.34 0.17 3.55
CA VAL A 186 5.42 0.95 2.71
C VAL A 186 4.38 0.03 2.07
N TRP A 187 4.83 -1.10 1.53
CA TRP A 187 4.00 -2.09 0.87
C TRP A 187 4.42 -3.47 1.36
N LEU A 188 3.69 -3.99 2.35
CA LEU A 188 3.97 -5.29 2.96
C LEU A 188 3.58 -6.41 1.99
N PRO A 189 4.51 -7.31 1.61
CA PRO A 189 4.15 -8.49 0.82
C PRO A 189 3.16 -9.37 1.57
N ALA A 190 2.11 -9.81 0.87
CA ALA A 190 1.07 -10.65 1.43
C ALA A 190 0.65 -11.73 0.43
N ARG A 191 0.33 -12.92 0.94
CA ARG A 191 -0.40 -13.94 0.21
C ARG A 191 -1.85 -13.92 0.67
N PHE A 192 -2.75 -13.79 -0.29
CA PHE A 192 -4.17 -13.79 -0.06
C PHE A 192 -4.78 -15.10 -0.51
N THR A 193 -5.70 -15.62 0.29
CA THR A 193 -6.63 -16.69 -0.10
C THR A 193 -8.04 -16.13 -0.03
N TRP A 194 -8.79 -16.25 -1.12
CA TRP A 194 -10.15 -15.74 -1.24
C TRP A 194 -11.19 -16.78 -0.79
N THR A 195 -12.40 -16.34 -0.49
CA THR A 195 -13.50 -17.24 -0.09
C THR A 195 -13.86 -18.27 -1.17
N ASN A 196 -13.67 -17.91 -2.46
CA ASN A 196 -13.86 -18.81 -3.61
C ASN A 196 -12.71 -19.82 -3.83
N GLY A 197 -11.67 -19.80 -3.00
CA GLY A 197 -10.54 -20.73 -3.06
C GLY A 197 -9.36 -20.27 -3.93
N GLY A 198 -9.51 -19.19 -4.70
CA GLY A 198 -8.38 -18.58 -5.41
C GLY A 198 -7.33 -18.02 -4.46
N ALA A 199 -6.06 -18.06 -4.84
CA ALA A 199 -4.97 -17.50 -4.07
C ALA A 199 -4.03 -16.69 -4.96
N VAL A 200 -3.54 -15.55 -4.45
CA VAL A 200 -2.65 -14.65 -5.19
C VAL A 200 -1.72 -13.92 -4.23
N CYS A 201 -0.51 -13.61 -4.70
CA CYS A 201 0.41 -12.74 -3.97
C CYS A 201 0.17 -11.28 -4.37
N GLY A 202 0.30 -10.38 -3.42
CA GLY A 202 0.20 -8.94 -3.65
C GLY A 202 0.92 -8.17 -2.56
N HIS A 203 0.63 -6.88 -2.48
CA HIS A 203 1.14 -6.02 -1.43
C HIS A 203 0.01 -5.29 -0.72
N ILE A 204 0.13 -5.13 0.60
CA ILE A 204 -0.76 -4.32 1.42
C ILE A 204 -0.06 -2.98 1.66
N PRO A 205 -0.63 -1.83 1.26
CA PRO A 205 -0.12 -0.55 1.71
C PRO A 205 -0.23 -0.44 3.24
N THR A 206 0.84 -0.06 3.93
CA THR A 206 0.90 -0.09 5.40
C THR A 206 0.95 1.29 6.06
N ARG A 207 0.71 2.36 5.29
CA ARG A 207 0.83 3.76 5.75
C ARG A 207 -0.12 4.68 5.00
#